data_AF-M0G8R6-F1
#
_entry.id   AF-M0G8R6-F1
#
_cell.length_a   1.000
_cell.length_b   1.000
_cell.length_c   1.000
_cell.angle_alpha   90.00
_cell.angle_beta   90.00
_cell.angle_gamma   90.00
#
_symmetry.space_group_name_H-M   'P 1'
#
loop_
_entity.id
_entity.type
_entity.pdbx_description
1 polymer ?
#
loop_
_entity_poly.entity_id
_entity_poly.type
_entity_poly.pdbx_seq_one_letter_code
_entity_poly.pdbx_strand_id
1 'polypeptide(L)' 'MHLEKIPFVGTLLAAGADDTVFDILLLLGPLVIVLITILGRTSLTVLLAVAYTSVFVGYIAYKSMATTESKT' A
#
# COMPACT_ATOMS: atom_id res chain seq x y z
N MET A 1 2.55 -13.26 13.89
CA MET A 1 1.30 -12.86 14.56
C MET A 1 0.20 -12.86 13.51
N HIS A 2 -0.98 -13.42 13.83
CA HIS A 2 -2.06 -13.75 12.87
C HIS A 2 -2.76 -12.50 12.28
N LEU A 3 -2.08 -11.76 11.40
CA LEU A 3 -2.69 -10.71 10.58
C LEU A 3 -3.61 -11.28 9.47
N GLU A 4 -3.47 -12.57 9.18
CA GLU A 4 -4.20 -13.34 8.15
C GLU A 4 -5.69 -13.54 8.48
N LYS A 5 -6.11 -13.36 9.75
CA LYS A 5 -7.50 -13.59 10.19
C LYS A 5 -8.44 -12.40 10.00
N ILE A 6 -7.94 -11.25 9.54
CA ILE A 6 -8.79 -10.11 9.23
C ILE A 6 -9.25 -10.28 7.77
N PRO A 7 -10.53 -10.57 7.49
CA PRO A 7 -10.99 -11.02 6.17
C PRO A 7 -10.75 -10.00 5.04
N PHE A 8 -10.53 -8.73 5.36
CA PHE A 8 -10.15 -7.71 4.37
C PHE A 8 -8.63 -7.53 4.25
N VAL A 9 -7.89 -7.55 5.37
CA VAL A 9 -6.45 -7.25 5.38
C VAL A 9 -5.62 -8.48 5.01
N GLY A 10 -6.07 -9.67 5.42
CA GLY A 10 -5.42 -10.95 5.13
C GLY A 10 -5.45 -11.29 3.63
N THR A 11 -6.57 -11.03 2.94
CA THR A 11 -6.66 -11.24 1.49
C THR A 11 -5.80 -10.24 0.71
N LEU A 12 -5.68 -9.00 1.17
CA LEU A 12 -4.82 -7.98 0.56
C LEU A 12 -3.33 -8.30 0.76
N LEU A 13 -2.93 -8.73 1.96
CA LEU A 13 -1.57 -9.18 2.27
C LEU A 13 -1.21 -10.47 1.50
N ALA A 14 -2.12 -11.44 1.43
CA ALA A 14 -1.91 -12.70 0.73
C ALA A 14 -1.86 -12.53 -0.80
N ALA A 15 -2.65 -11.61 -1.36
CA ALA A 15 -2.56 -11.26 -2.78
C ALA A 15 -1.27 -10.50 -3.11
N GLY A 16 -0.67 -9.81 -2.13
CA GLY A 16 0.57 -9.05 -2.25
C GLY A 16 1.87 -9.87 -2.08
N ALA A 17 1.81 -11.02 -1.41
CA ALA A 17 3.00 -11.79 -1.02
C ALA A 17 3.87 -12.33 -2.17
N ASP A 18 3.36 -12.30 -3.42
CA ASP A 18 4.10 -12.70 -4.62
C ASP A 18 4.33 -11.50 -5.58
N ASP A 19 4.18 -10.26 -5.08
CA ASP A 19 4.23 -9.05 -5.89
C ASP A 19 5.18 -8.00 -5.33
N THR A 20 6.35 -7.95 -5.97
CA THR A 20 7.44 -7.03 -5.67
C THR A 20 7.00 -5.56 -5.68
N VAL A 21 6.05 -5.17 -6.52
CA VAL A 21 5.58 -3.77 -6.57
C VAL A 21 4.82 -3.43 -5.31
N PHE A 22 3.95 -4.32 -4.85
CA PHE A 22 3.23 -4.17 -3.59
C PHE A 22 4.19 -4.11 -2.41
N ASP A 23 5.19 -5.00 -2.35
CA ASP A 23 6.17 -5.04 -1.28
C ASP A 23 6.99 -3.75 -1.18
N ILE A 24 7.45 -3.22 -2.32
CA ILE A 24 8.16 -1.94 -2.37
C ILE A 24 7.26 -0.79 -1.91
N LEU A 25 6.01 -0.75 -2.39
CA LEU A 25 5.04 0.26 -1.98
C LEU A 25 4.76 0.20 -0.48
N LEU A 26 4.68 -0.99 0.09
CA LEU A 26 4.44 -1.20 1.51
C LEU A 26 5.65 -0.75 2.36
N LEU A 27 6.87 -1.03 1.90
CA LEU A 27 8.11 -0.57 2.52
C LEU A 27 8.28 0.97 2.41
N LEU A 28 7.80 1.56 1.32
CA LEU A 28 7.83 3.01 1.12
C LEU A 28 7.00 3.76 2.16
N GLY A 29 5.93 3.15 2.70
CA GLY A 29 5.05 3.77 3.69
C GLY A 29 5.78 4.20 4.96
N PRO A 30 6.45 3.27 5.68
CA PRO A 30 7.32 3.59 6.80
C PRO A 30 8.41 4.60 6.45
N LEU A 31 9.01 4.50 5.24
CA LEU A 31 10.04 5.44 4.80
C LEU A 31 9.50 6.87 4.64
N VAL A 32 8.31 7.01 4.04
CA VAL A 32 7.61 8.29 3.92
C VAL A 32 7.28 8.84 5.30
N ILE A 33 6.83 8.01 6.25
CA ILE A 33 6.56 8.46 7.64
C ILE A 33 7.84 8.98 8.31
N VAL A 34 8.97 8.26 8.19
CA VAL A 34 10.27 8.70 8.73
C VAL A 34 10.70 10.02 8.09
N LEU A 35 10.57 10.15 6.76
CA LEU A 35 10.90 11.37 6.04
C LEU A 35 10.05 12.55 6.52
N ILE A 36 8.72 12.38 6.65
CA ILE A 36 7.82 13.42 7.16
C ILE A 36 8.18 13.78 8.61
N THR A 37 8.59 12.80 9.42
CA THR A 37 9.01 13.03 10.80
C THR A 37 10.26 13.90 10.88
N ILE A 38 11.25 13.67 10.00
CA ILE A 38 12.50 14.44 9.95
C ILE A 38 12.28 15.84 9.37
N LEU A 39 11.60 15.94 8.23
CA LEU A 39 11.37 17.22 7.53
C LEU A 39 10.27 18.06 8.19
N GLY A 40 9.46 17.45 9.05
CA GLY A 40 8.28 18.05 9.65
C GLY A 40 7.08 18.10 8.71
N ARG A 41 5.95 18.53 9.28
CA ARG A 41 4.69 18.69 8.54
C ARG A 41 4.70 20.01 7.77
N THR A 42 4.88 19.93 6.46
CA THR A 42 4.85 21.04 5.50
C THR A 42 3.88 20.71 4.36
N SER A 43 3.48 21.69 3.56
CA SER A 43 2.60 21.44 2.40
C SER A 43 3.19 20.42 1.43
N LEU A 44 4.52 20.38 1.29
CA LEU A 44 5.22 19.45 0.41
C LEU A 44 5.18 18.02 0.98
N THR A 45 5.41 17.84 2.27
CA THR A 45 5.35 16.51 2.91
C THR A 45 3.93 15.96 2.99
N VAL A 46 2.92 16.83 3.13
CA VAL A 46 1.51 16.46 3.00
C VAL A 46 1.18 16.03 1.57
N LEU A 47 1.62 16.77 0.55
CA LEU A 47 1.40 16.39 -0.85
C LEU A 47 2.03 15.04 -1.16
N LEU A 48 3.26 14.79 -0.68
CA LEU A 48 3.93 13.50 -0.83
C LEU A 48 3.12 12.36 -0.19
N ALA A 49 2.60 12.57 1.03
CA ALA A 49 1.79 11.59 1.72
C ALA A 49 0.50 11.26 0.94
N VAL A 50 -0.19 12.28 0.41
CA VAL A 50 -1.40 12.12 -0.40
C VAL A 50 -1.09 11.38 -1.71
N ALA A 51 -0.01 11.74 -2.38
CA ALA A 51 0.42 11.09 -3.61
C ALA A 51 0.74 9.60 -3.37
N TYR A 52 1.57 9.30 -2.37
CA TYR A 52 1.89 7.93 -1.97
C TYR A 52 0.62 7.12 -1.65
N THR A 53 -0.27 7.68 -0.82
CA THR A 53 -1.50 6.99 -0.41
C THR A 53 -2.42 6.73 -1.60
N SER A 54 -2.56 7.70 -2.51
CA SER A 54 -3.38 7.56 -3.71
C SER A 54 -2.85 6.45 -4.63
N VAL A 55 -1.53 6.40 -4.84
CA VAL A 55 -0.90 5.33 -5.64
C VAL A 55 -1.08 3.97 -4.95
N PHE A 56 -0.89 3.90 -3.64
CA PHE A 56 -1.06 2.66 -2.87
C PHE A 56 -2.48 2.11 -2.97
N VAL A 57 -3.48 2.95 -2.72
CA VAL A 57 -4.89 2.56 -2.81
C VAL A 57 -5.29 2.23 -4.24
N GLY A 58 -4.87 3.05 -5.21
CA GLY A 58 -5.16 2.83 -6.63
C GLY A 58 -4.57 1.53 -7.15
N TYR A 59 -3.33 1.22 -6.75
CA TYR A 59 -2.67 -0.03 -7.10
C TYR A 59 -3.39 -1.25 -6.51
N ILE A 60 -3.78 -1.18 -5.23
CA ILE A 60 -4.60 -2.21 -4.59
C ILE A 60 -5.92 -2.42 -5.35
N ALA A 61 -6.62 -1.34 -5.68
CA ALA A 61 -7.90 -1.42 -6.38
C ALA A 61 -7.73 -2.05 -7.77
N TYR A 62 -6.74 -1.59 -8.54
CA TYR A 62 -6.40 -2.15 -9.85
C TYR A 62 -6.11 -3.65 -9.77
N LYS A 63 -5.24 -4.05 -8.85
CA LYS A 63 -4.87 -5.45 -8.66
C LYS A 63 -6.06 -6.29 -8.22
N SER A 64 -6.89 -5.79 -7.31
CA SER A 64 -8.11 -6.48 -6.87
C SER A 64 -9.08 -6.73 -8.02
N MET A 65 -9.21 -5.78 -8.96
CA MET A 65 -10.05 -5.94 -10.15
C MET A 65 -9.43 -6.96 -11.13
N ALA A 66 -8.13 -6.83 -11.42
CA ALA A 66 -7.42 -7.74 -12.32
C ALA A 66 -7.39 -9.19 -11.81
N THR A 67 -7.26 -9.41 -10.51
CA THR A 67 -7.35 -10.75 -9.90
C THR A 67 -8.75 -11.36 -10.02
N THR A 68 -9.80 -10.55 -10.13
CA THR A 68 -11.18 -11.04 -10.27
C THR A 68 -11.46 -11.61 -11.66
N GLU A 69 -10.79 -11.11 -12.72
CA GLU A 69 -10.94 -11.67 -14.07
C GLU A 69 -10.30 -13.06 -14.24
N SER A 70 -9.29 -13.41 -13.44
CA SER A 70 -8.60 -14.71 -13.53
C SER A 70 -9.42 -15.91 -13.00
N LYS A 71 -10.64 -15.68 -12.48
CA LYS A 71 -11.46 -16.72 -11.85
C LYS A 71 -12.78 -17.01 -12.57
N THR A 72 -12.89 -16.63 -13.85
CA THR A 72 -13.99 -16.98 -14.76
C THR A 72 -13.47 -17.87 -15.87
#